data_AF-A0A1Z3HH05-F1
#
_entry.id   AF-A0A1Z3HH05-F1
#
_cell.length_a   1.000
_cell.length_b   1.000
_cell.length_c   1.000
_cell.angle_alpha   90.00
_cell.angle_beta   90.00
_cell.angle_gamma   90.00
#
_symmetry.space_group_name_H-M   'P 1'
#
loop_
_entity.id
_entity.type
_entity.pdbx_description
1 polymer ?
#
loop_
_entity_poly.entity_id
_entity_poly.type
_entity_poly.pdbx_seq_one_letter_code
_entity_poly.pdbx_strand_id
1 'polypeptide(L)'
;MKLFHYVRRDRAENFGDRLNLWLWPRQLPNAFEADEGVTFVGIGTLINHLLPQRLTTPEAIIFSTGVGYERPLERLPATWRIYCVRGPLSAQALGLSKQQGIADGGLLVSRHWPPATQRHTPVAFMPHIHHASREYEPERTLKQLLAYRAARDKA
;
A
#
# COMPACT_ATOMS: atom_id res chain seq x y z
N MET A 1 12.44 -8.41 13.73
CA MET A 1 11.23 -7.55 13.75
C MET A 1 9.98 -8.25 13.22
N LYS A 2 8.78 -7.78 13.57
CA LYS A 2 7.51 -8.19 12.92
C LYS A 2 7.20 -7.32 11.71
N LEU A 3 6.66 -7.90 10.64
CA LEU A 3 6.18 -7.15 9.49
C LEU A 3 4.67 -6.94 9.57
N PHE A 4 4.22 -5.69 9.54
CA PHE A 4 2.80 -5.35 9.46
C PHE A 4 2.38 -5.08 8.01
N HIS A 5 1.23 -5.61 7.62
CA HIS A 5 0.52 -5.21 6.41
C HIS A 5 -0.99 -5.22 6.68
N TYR A 6 -1.74 -4.45 5.88
CA TYR A 6 -3.19 -4.45 6.01
C TYR A 6 -3.77 -5.79 5.53
N VAL A 7 -4.73 -6.29 6.30
CA VAL A 7 -5.57 -7.44 5.94
C VAL A 7 -7.00 -6.94 5.92
N ARG A 8 -7.67 -7.11 4.78
CA ARG A 8 -9.06 -6.71 4.61
C ARG A 8 -9.98 -7.49 5.54
N ARG A 9 -11.10 -6.88 5.93
CA ARG A 9 -12.13 -7.49 6.79
C ARG A 9 -12.72 -8.77 6.18
N ASP A 10 -12.92 -8.76 4.86
CA ASP A 10 -13.42 -9.91 4.10
C ASP A 10 -12.34 -10.96 3.78
N ARG A 11 -11.11 -10.78 4.31
CA ARG A 11 -9.94 -11.65 4.08
C ARG A 11 -9.54 -11.79 2.61
N ALA A 12 -10.11 -11.00 1.71
CA ALA A 12 -9.72 -11.01 0.31
C ALA A 12 -8.29 -10.48 0.17
N GLU A 13 -7.50 -11.15 -0.67
CA GLU A 13 -6.11 -10.76 -0.89
C GLU A 13 -6.03 -9.51 -1.76
N ASN A 14 -5.42 -8.45 -1.24
CA ASN A 14 -5.04 -7.28 -2.03
C ASN A 14 -3.60 -7.41 -2.51
N PHE A 15 -3.40 -7.29 -3.83
CA PHE A 15 -2.08 -7.35 -4.44
C PHE A 15 -1.11 -6.35 -3.79
N GLY A 16 -1.52 -5.08 -3.67
CA GLY A 16 -0.72 -4.03 -3.07
C GLY A 16 -0.35 -4.29 -1.61
N ASP A 17 -1.28 -4.81 -0.80
CA ASP A 17 -0.98 -5.13 0.60
C ASP A 17 -0.04 -6.33 0.73
N ARG A 18 -0.24 -7.38 -0.10
CA ARG A 18 0.60 -8.58 -0.12
C ARG A 18 2.02 -8.32 -0.61
N LEU A 19 2.25 -7.24 -1.36
CA LEU A 19 3.60 -6.84 -1.74
C LEU A 19 4.51 -6.64 -0.51
N ASN A 20 3.98 -6.27 0.65
CA ASN A 20 4.79 -6.19 1.87
C ASN A 20 5.47 -7.52 2.19
N LEU A 21 4.70 -8.62 2.21
CA LEU A 21 5.18 -9.95 2.53
C LEU A 21 6.21 -10.47 1.52
N TRP A 22 6.11 -10.03 0.26
CA TRP A 22 7.03 -10.44 -0.79
C TRP A 22 8.29 -9.56 -0.84
N LEU A 23 8.15 -8.24 -0.74
CA LEU A 23 9.21 -7.27 -0.99
C LEU A 23 10.17 -7.12 0.19
N TRP A 24 9.64 -6.93 1.40
CA TRP A 24 10.49 -6.56 2.54
C TRP A 24 11.46 -7.65 2.96
N PRO A 25 11.10 -8.95 3.00
CA PRO A 25 12.06 -10.01 3.27
C PRO A 25 13.21 -10.07 2.24
N ARG A 26 12.98 -9.61 1.00
CA ARG A 26 14.03 -9.52 -0.04
C ARG A 26 14.89 -8.26 0.09
N GLN A 27 14.30 -7.16 0.56
CA GLN A 27 15.00 -5.89 0.76
C GLN A 27 15.80 -5.86 2.06
N LEU A 28 15.33 -6.55 3.09
CA LEU A 28 15.93 -6.65 4.41
C LEU A 28 16.02 -8.13 4.81
N PRO A 29 16.97 -8.89 4.22
CA PRO A 29 17.14 -10.30 4.54
C PRO A 29 17.35 -10.50 6.04
N ASN A 30 16.76 -11.57 6.59
CA ASN A 30 16.85 -11.98 8.00
C ASN A 30 16.19 -11.02 9.01
N ALA A 31 15.74 -9.84 8.60
CA ALA A 31 15.18 -8.83 9.51
C ALA A 31 13.84 -9.22 10.15
N PHE A 32 13.19 -10.28 9.64
CA PHE A 32 11.85 -10.72 10.04
C PHE A 32 11.80 -12.14 10.61
N GLU A 33 12.96 -12.78 10.84
CA GLU A 33 13.03 -14.18 11.33
C GLU A 33 12.83 -14.29 12.85
N ALA A 34 13.08 -13.21 13.60
CA ALA A 34 12.90 -13.15 15.05
C ALA A 34 12.02 -11.98 15.46
N ASP A 35 11.23 -12.18 16.53
CA ASP A 35 10.46 -11.11 17.15
C ASP A 35 11.35 -10.33 18.14
N GLU A 36 11.76 -9.14 17.72
CA GLU A 36 12.60 -8.23 18.53
C GLU A 36 11.75 -7.17 19.25
N GLY A 37 10.42 -7.34 19.30
CA GLY A 37 9.52 -6.37 19.93
C GLY A 37 9.31 -5.09 19.13
N VAL A 38 9.72 -5.05 17.86
CA VAL A 38 9.55 -3.90 16.94
C VAL A 38 8.74 -4.33 15.72
N THR A 39 7.78 -3.50 15.31
CA THR A 39 6.96 -3.72 14.12
C THR A 39 7.38 -2.82 12.96
N PHE A 40 7.68 -3.38 11.80
CA PHE A 40 7.96 -2.66 10.56
C PHE A 40 6.67 -2.40 9.77
N VAL A 41 6.45 -1.16 9.36
CA VAL A 41 5.28 -0.71 8.59
C VAL A 41 5.75 -0.14 7.26
N GLY A 42 5.44 -0.85 6.17
CA GLY A 42 6.01 -0.62 4.85
C GLY A 42 5.08 0.04 3.82
N ILE A 43 4.59 -0.71 2.86
CA ILE A 43 3.77 -0.24 1.73
C ILE A 43 2.31 -0.12 2.18
N GLY A 44 1.64 0.92 1.72
CA GLY A 44 0.20 1.10 1.91
C GLY A 44 -0.15 2.50 2.42
N THR A 45 -1.43 2.80 2.54
CA THR A 45 -1.91 3.99 3.25
C THR A 45 -2.31 3.56 4.67
N LEU A 46 -1.31 3.31 5.52
CA LEU A 46 -1.53 2.61 6.79
C LEU A 46 -1.63 3.56 7.99
N ILE A 47 -1.08 4.77 7.90
CA ILE A 47 -1.05 5.70 9.03
C ILE A 47 -2.41 6.38 9.19
N ASN A 48 -3.04 6.10 10.32
CA ASN A 48 -4.26 6.74 10.81
C ASN A 48 -4.44 6.40 12.30
N HIS A 49 -5.51 6.90 12.90
CA HIS A 49 -5.80 6.69 14.33
C HIS A 49 -5.93 5.22 14.77
N LEU A 50 -6.17 4.28 13.84
CA LEU A 50 -6.29 2.86 14.16
C LEU A 50 -4.96 2.12 14.11
N LEU A 51 -3.92 2.67 13.45
CA LEU A 51 -2.65 1.98 13.33
C LEU A 51 -2.04 1.61 14.69
N PRO A 52 -1.95 2.50 15.70
CA PRO A 52 -1.42 2.14 17.02
C PRO A 52 -2.14 0.95 17.68
N GLN A 53 -3.44 0.80 17.43
CA GLN A 53 -4.27 -0.29 17.97
C GLN A 53 -4.10 -1.60 17.19
N ARG A 54 -3.62 -1.52 15.94
CA ARG A 54 -3.39 -2.66 15.04
C ARG A 54 -1.98 -3.24 15.17
N LEU A 55 -1.03 -2.46 15.69
CA LEU A 55 0.32 -2.96 15.95
C LEU A 55 0.32 -3.87 17.18
N THR A 56 1.08 -4.95 17.12
CA THR A 56 1.23 -5.88 18.25
C THR A 56 2.31 -5.44 19.25
N THR A 57 3.08 -4.41 18.89
CA THR A 57 4.15 -3.83 19.70
C THR A 57 4.03 -2.31 19.69
N PRO A 58 4.41 -1.61 20.78
CA PRO A 58 4.42 -0.15 20.81
C PRO A 58 5.54 0.43 19.93
N GLU A 59 6.67 -0.27 19.83
CA GLU A 59 7.81 0.11 18.99
C GLU A 59 7.49 -0.17 17.52
N ALA A 60 7.66 0.85 16.67
CA ALA A 60 7.43 0.71 15.25
C ALA A 60 8.48 1.43 14.40
N ILE A 61 8.81 0.82 13.26
CA ILE A 61 9.59 1.45 12.20
C ILE A 61 8.63 1.80 11.07
N ILE A 62 8.54 3.07 10.74
CA ILE A 62 7.72 3.60 9.66
C ILE A 62 8.63 3.87 8.45
N PHE A 63 8.34 3.18 7.35
CA PHE A 63 9.10 3.29 6.11
C PHE A 63 8.17 3.30 4.91
N SER A 64 8.14 4.42 4.17
CA SER A 64 7.44 4.59 2.88
C SER A 64 5.91 4.52 2.86
N THR A 65 5.26 4.22 4.00
CA THR A 65 3.79 4.18 4.09
C THR A 65 3.18 5.59 4.04
N GLY A 66 1.92 5.69 3.60
CA GLY A 66 1.15 6.94 3.55
C GLY A 66 0.11 7.07 4.66
N VAL A 67 -0.51 8.25 4.72
CA VAL A 67 -1.56 8.64 5.67
C VAL A 67 -2.93 8.65 4.99
N GLY A 68 -3.99 8.12 5.62
CA GLY A 68 -5.36 8.23 5.09
C GLY A 68 -6.35 7.13 5.50
N TYR A 69 -7.43 7.03 4.69
CA TYR A 69 -8.65 6.18 4.81
C TYR A 69 -9.53 6.41 6.04
N GLU A 70 -8.94 6.69 7.18
CA GLU A 70 -9.61 6.80 8.46
C GLU A 70 -9.33 8.18 9.07
N ARG A 71 -9.85 8.44 10.28
CA ARG A 71 -9.50 9.67 11.00
C ARG A 71 -7.98 9.81 11.14
N PRO A 72 -7.44 11.04 11.00
CA PRO A 72 -6.01 11.29 11.11
C PRO A 72 -5.51 10.91 12.50
N LEU A 73 -4.23 10.58 12.56
CA LEU A 73 -3.56 10.35 13.83
C LEU A 73 -3.38 11.70 14.55
N GLU A 74 -3.89 11.83 15.77
CA GLU A 74 -3.81 13.08 16.54
C GLU A 74 -2.37 13.40 16.96
N ARG A 75 -1.61 12.36 17.34
CA ARG A 75 -0.22 12.47 17.77
C ARG A 75 0.59 11.26 17.32
N LEU A 76 1.76 11.51 16.77
CA LEU A 76 2.76 10.46 16.50
C LEU A 76 3.25 9.85 17.83
N PRO A 77 3.16 8.52 18.01
CA PRO A 77 3.76 7.85 19.16
C PRO A 77 5.27 8.09 19.21
N ALA A 78 5.80 8.38 20.40
CA ALA A 78 7.23 8.63 20.59
C ALA A 78 8.10 7.37 20.34
N THR A 79 7.50 6.19 20.43
CA THR A 79 8.09 4.88 20.15
C THR A 79 8.20 4.57 18.66
N TRP A 80 7.72 5.47 17.79
CA TRP A 80 7.78 5.27 16.35
C TRP A 80 9.01 5.95 15.76
N ARG A 81 9.83 5.17 15.06
CA ARG A 81 10.95 5.67 14.29
C ARG A 81 10.54 5.84 12.83
N ILE A 82 10.51 7.08 12.37
CA ILE A 82 10.06 7.44 11.01
C ILE A 82 11.26 7.76 10.13
N TYR A 83 11.59 6.85 9.22
CA TYR A 83 12.66 7.07 8.24
C TYR A 83 12.16 7.89 7.05
N CYS A 84 11.03 7.46 6.49
CA CYS A 84 10.36 8.18 5.41
C CYS A 84 8.89 7.78 5.34
N VAL A 85 8.08 8.64 4.71
CA VAL A 85 6.68 8.41 4.38
C VAL A 85 6.48 8.54 2.87
N ARG A 86 5.33 8.06 2.39
CA ARG A 86 4.99 7.90 0.97
C ARG A 86 5.23 9.13 0.09
N GLY A 87 5.15 10.33 0.66
CA GLY A 87 5.39 11.56 -0.09
C GLY A 87 5.08 12.81 0.71
N PRO A 88 5.17 14.00 0.07
CA PRO A 88 5.06 15.29 0.74
C PRO A 88 3.75 15.51 1.48
N LEU A 89 2.62 15.02 0.94
CA LEU A 89 1.31 15.16 1.60
C LEU A 89 1.22 14.35 2.90
N SER A 90 1.85 13.16 2.94
CA SER A 90 1.93 12.37 4.17
C SER A 90 2.86 13.02 5.20
N ALA A 91 3.98 13.60 4.75
CA ALA A 91 4.89 14.33 5.63
C ALA A 91 4.19 15.56 6.25
N GLN A 92 3.48 16.34 5.42
CA GLN A 92 2.69 17.48 5.87
C GLN A 92 1.61 17.07 6.89
N ALA A 93 0.85 16.01 6.60
CA ALA A 93 -0.22 15.53 7.49
C ALA A 93 0.29 15.09 8.88
N LEU A 94 1.58 14.75 8.99
CA LEU A 94 2.21 14.30 10.23
C LEU A 94 3.11 15.37 10.87
N GLY A 95 3.19 16.57 10.30
CA GLY A 95 4.08 17.64 10.79
C GLY A 95 5.58 17.30 10.64
N LEU A 96 5.93 16.44 9.68
CA LEU A 96 7.30 16.01 9.41
C LEU A 96 8.03 16.97 8.46
N SER A 97 9.35 16.86 8.40
CA SER A 97 10.14 17.55 7.37
C SER A 97 9.72 17.09 5.98
N LYS A 98 9.66 18.01 5.00
CA LYS A 98 9.43 17.66 3.60
C LYS A 98 10.42 16.62 3.07
N GLN A 99 11.65 16.60 3.60
CA GLN A 99 12.69 15.63 3.22
C GLN A 99 12.34 14.20 3.65
N GLN A 100 11.42 14.01 4.60
CA GLN A 100 10.96 12.67 4.98
C GLN A 100 9.84 12.16 4.07
N GLY A 101 9.23 13.01 3.23
CA GLY A 101 8.27 12.61 2.20
C GLY A 101 8.98 12.16 0.94
N ILE A 102 9.40 10.89 0.88
CA ILE A 102 10.22 10.36 -0.22
C ILE A 102 9.35 9.77 -1.33
N ALA A 103 8.86 8.54 -1.15
CA ALA A 103 8.07 7.81 -2.14
C ALA A 103 7.41 6.58 -1.52
N ASP A 104 6.46 5.98 -2.24
CA ASP A 104 5.91 4.67 -1.90
C ASP A 104 6.94 3.55 -2.06
N GLY A 105 6.99 2.63 -1.11
CA GLY A 105 7.94 1.50 -1.10
C GLY A 105 7.74 0.53 -2.27
N GLY A 106 6.56 0.51 -2.88
CA GLY A 106 6.25 -0.29 -4.08
C GLY A 106 7.16 0.04 -5.26
N LEU A 107 7.78 1.23 -5.32
CA LEU A 107 8.79 1.54 -6.33
C LEU A 107 10.00 0.58 -6.27
N LEU A 108 10.32 0.05 -5.08
CA LEU A 108 11.44 -0.88 -4.88
C LEU A 108 11.17 -2.28 -5.46
N VAL A 109 9.94 -2.59 -5.89
CA VAL A 109 9.62 -3.84 -6.60
C VAL A 109 10.48 -4.01 -7.85
N SER A 110 10.79 -2.91 -8.54
CA SER A 110 11.65 -2.89 -9.73
C SER A 110 13.05 -3.47 -9.50
N ARG A 111 13.54 -3.53 -8.26
CA ARG A 111 14.84 -4.14 -7.91
C ARG A 111 14.83 -5.67 -7.93
N HIS A 112 13.65 -6.26 -7.77
CA HIS A 112 13.45 -7.71 -7.63
C HIS A 112 12.56 -8.31 -8.72
N TRP A 113 11.90 -7.46 -9.49
CA TRP A 113 11.03 -7.84 -10.59
C TRP A 113 11.40 -7.03 -11.83
N PRO A 114 12.26 -7.57 -12.72
CA PRO A 114 12.61 -6.87 -13.94
C PRO A 114 11.36 -6.69 -14.81
N PRO A 115 11.26 -5.56 -15.54
CA PRO A 115 10.13 -5.35 -16.43
C PRO A 115 10.08 -6.44 -17.50
N ALA A 116 8.86 -6.90 -17.82
CA ALA A 116 8.67 -7.87 -18.89
C ALA A 116 9.19 -7.30 -20.22
N THR A 117 9.98 -8.09 -20.93
CA THR A 117 10.58 -7.70 -22.21
C THR A 117 9.60 -7.80 -23.37
N GLN A 118 8.48 -8.49 -23.19
CA GLN A 118 7.45 -8.68 -24.21
C GLN A 118 6.06 -8.30 -23.67
N ARG A 119 5.32 -7.51 -24.45
CA ARG A 119 3.89 -7.26 -24.23
C ARG A 119 3.10 -8.27 -25.03
N HIS A 120 2.36 -9.15 -24.35
CA HIS A 120 1.49 -10.14 -24.99
C HIS A 120 0.14 -9.56 -25.43
N THR A 121 -0.25 -8.40 -24.89
CA THR A 121 -1.53 -7.75 -25.23
C THR A 121 -1.28 -6.26 -25.57
N PRO A 122 -2.01 -5.70 -26.54
CA PRO A 122 -1.91 -4.28 -26.87
C PRO A 122 -2.48 -3.38 -25.76
N VAL A 123 -3.48 -3.90 -25.03
CA VAL A 123 -4.16 -3.20 -23.93
C VAL A 123 -4.36 -4.18 -22.77
N ALA A 124 -4.13 -3.69 -21.55
CA ALA A 124 -4.45 -4.39 -20.31
C ALA A 124 -5.28 -3.48 -19.41
N PHE A 125 -6.23 -4.07 -18.68
CA PHE A 125 -7.07 -3.36 -17.72
C PHE A 125 -6.91 -4.00 -16.34
N MET A 126 -6.58 -3.18 -15.33
CA MET A 126 -6.47 -3.59 -13.94
C MET A 126 -7.63 -2.95 -13.16
N PRO A 127 -8.74 -3.66 -12.94
CA PRO A 127 -9.85 -3.10 -12.18
C PRO A 127 -9.46 -2.85 -10.72
N HIS A 128 -10.20 -1.94 -10.08
CA HIS A 128 -10.16 -1.86 -8.63
C HIS A 128 -10.49 -3.23 -8.02
N ILE A 129 -9.85 -3.60 -6.92
CA ILE A 129 -9.99 -4.93 -6.33
C ILE A 129 -11.43 -5.34 -6.00
N HIS A 130 -12.31 -4.39 -5.63
CA HIS A 130 -13.73 -4.68 -5.40
C HIS A 130 -14.48 -5.09 -6.67
N HIS A 131 -13.93 -4.77 -7.84
CA HIS A 131 -14.47 -5.15 -9.14
C HIS A 131 -13.71 -6.32 -9.77
N ALA A 132 -12.64 -6.81 -9.14
CA ALA A 132 -11.80 -7.89 -9.65
C ALA A 132 -12.24 -9.30 -9.19
N SER A 133 -13.46 -9.45 -8.66
CA SER A 133 -13.95 -10.74 -8.15
C SER A 133 -14.05 -11.80 -9.25
N ARG A 134 -14.10 -13.09 -8.89
CA ARG A 134 -14.19 -14.21 -9.84
C ARG A 134 -15.41 -14.18 -10.78
N GLU A 135 -16.42 -13.38 -10.46
CA GLU A 135 -17.59 -13.10 -11.30
C GLU A 135 -17.37 -11.92 -12.26
N TYR A 136 -16.16 -11.38 -12.31
CA TYR A 136 -15.78 -10.34 -13.25
C TYR A 136 -15.88 -10.88 -14.68
N GLU A 137 -16.98 -10.56 -15.34
CA GLU A 137 -17.15 -10.72 -16.78
C GLU A 137 -16.55 -9.48 -17.47
N PRO A 138 -15.36 -9.60 -18.08
CA PRO A 138 -14.67 -8.46 -18.70
C PRO A 138 -15.54 -7.80 -19.77
N GLU A 139 -16.37 -8.59 -20.46
CA GLU A 139 -17.32 -8.12 -21.45
C GLU A 139 -18.41 -7.24 -20.86
N ARG A 140 -18.94 -7.59 -19.69
CA ARG A 140 -19.99 -6.81 -19.03
C ARG A 140 -19.46 -5.46 -18.56
N THR A 141 -18.28 -5.43 -17.95
CA THR A 141 -17.63 -4.19 -17.54
C THR A 141 -17.25 -3.32 -18.74
N LEU A 142 -16.74 -3.92 -19.83
CA LEU A 142 -16.45 -3.18 -21.06
C LEU A 142 -17.73 -2.56 -21.65
N LYS A 143 -18.83 -3.31 -21.73
CA LYS A 143 -20.13 -2.80 -22.20
C LYS A 143 -20.61 -1.63 -21.33
N GLN A 144 -20.48 -1.71 -20.01
CA GLN A 144 -20.84 -0.62 -19.10
C GLN A 144 -19.97 0.63 -19.30
N LEU A 145 -18.65 0.47 -19.48
CA LEU A 145 -17.74 1.59 -19.73
C LEU A 145 -18.02 2.27 -21.08
N LEU A 146 -18.29 1.49 -22.13
CA LEU A 146 -18.65 2.01 -23.45
C LEU A 146 -20.00 2.74 -23.41
N ALA A 147 -20.99 2.18 -22.70
CA ALA A 147 -22.29 2.82 -22.51
C ALA A 147 -22.17 4.15 -21.72
N TYR A 148 -21.35 4.17 -20.67
CA TYR A 148 -21.08 5.39 -19.90
C TYR A 148 -20.42 6.48 -20.75
N ARG A 149 -19.42 6.13 -21.58
CA ARG A 149 -18.81 7.08 -22.53
C ARG A 149 -19.83 7.62 -23.52
N ALA A 150 -20.62 6.75 -24.15
CA ALA A 150 -21.64 7.16 -25.11
C ALA A 150 -22.73 8.07 -24.48
N ALA A 151 -23.05 7.88 -23.20
CA ALA A 151 -23.98 8.75 -22.48
C ALA A 151 -23.34 10.11 -22.15
N ARG A 152 -22.06 10.13 -21.76
CA ARG A 152 -21.33 11.36 -21.47
C ARG A 152 -21.11 12.23 -22.70
N ASP A 153 -20.83 11.61 -23.85
CA ASP A 153 -20.58 12.35 -25.10
C ASP A 153 -21.88 12.88 -25.74
N LYS A 154 -23.05 12.54 -25.20
CA LYS A 154 -24.38 13.06 -25.57
C LYS A 154 -24.90 14.17 -24.65
N ALA A 155 -24.19 14.48 -23.57
CA ALA A 155 -24.52 15.54 -22.60
C ALA A 155 -23.60 16.74 -22.80
#